data_AF-A0A933E5M4-F1
#
_entry.id   AF-A0A933E5M4-F1
#
_cell.length_a   1.000
_cell.length_b   1.000
_cell.length_c   1.000
_cell.angle_alpha   90.00
_cell.angle_beta   90.00
_cell.angle_gamma   90.00
#
_symmetry.space_group_name_H-M   'P 1'
#
loop_
_entity.id
_entity.type
_entity.pdbx_description
1 polymer ?
#
loop_
_entity_poly.entity_id
_entity_poly.type
_entity_poly.pdbx_seq_one_letter_code
_entity_poly.pdbx_strand_id
1 'polypeptide(L)' 'MFEVPPHAFTFDDCLLLPGESEILPSECDLTTYLTPGIRLTIPLI' A
#
# COMPACT_ATOMS: atom_id res chain seq x y z
N MET A 1 -7.34 12.83 -33.28
CA MET A 1 -6.21 11.98 -32.84
C MET A 1 -6.50 11.62 -31.40
N PHE A 2 -6.59 10.33 -31.05
CA PHE A 2 -6.79 9.93 -29.67
C PHE A 2 -5.45 9.98 -28.92
N GLU A 3 -5.47 10.51 -27.70
CA GLU A 3 -4.31 10.51 -26.82
C GLU A 3 -4.05 9.08 -26.34
N VAL A 4 -2.79 8.65 -26.40
CA VAL A 4 -2.39 7.36 -25.83
C VAL A 4 -2.33 7.55 -24.31
N PRO A 5 -3.08 6.77 -23.52
CA PRO A 5 -3.03 6.90 -22.07
C PRO A 5 -1.62 6.57 -21.55
N PRO A 6 -1.23 7.16 -20.41
CA PRO A 6 0.06 6.88 -19.80
C PRO A 6 0.19 5.40 -19.46
N HIS A 7 1.44 4.93 -19.42
CA HIS A 7 1.77 3.58 -19.00
C HIS A 7 1.27 3.33 -17.57
N ALA A 8 0.68 2.16 -17.35
CA ALA A 8 0.20 1.71 -16.04
C ALA A 8 1.01 0.48 -15.60
N PHE A 9 1.22 0.36 -14.29
CA PHE A 9 2.01 -0.70 -13.69
C PHE A 9 1.13 -1.75 -12.99
N THR A 10 1.59 -2.99 -12.99
CA THR A 10 1.09 -4.10 -12.16
C THR A 10 2.07 -4.43 -11.02
N PHE A 11 1.73 -5.42 -10.18
CA PHE A 11 2.56 -5.84 -9.05
C PHE A 11 3.96 -6.33 -9.49
N ASP A 12 4.05 -7.03 -10.61
CA ASP A 12 5.31 -7.62 -11.09
C ASP A 12 6.26 -6.61 -11.76
N ASP A 13 5.81 -5.36 -11.98
CA ASP A 13 6.64 -4.31 -12.58
C ASP A 13 7.50 -3.56 -11.55
N CYS A 14 7.24 -3.75 -10.25
CA CYS A 14 7.79 -2.92 -9.19
C CYS A 14 8.39 -3.74 -8.03
N LEU A 15 9.42 -3.17 -7.41
CA LEU A 15 9.98 -3.66 -6.14
C LEU A 15 10.01 -2.52 -5.12
N LEU A 16 9.77 -2.84 -3.86
CA LEU A 16 10.04 -1.92 -2.75
C LEU A 16 11.55 -1.85 -2.52
N LEU A 17 12.07 -0.64 -2.43
CA LEU A 17 13.47 -0.42 -2.05
C LEU A 17 13.59 -0.46 -0.51
N PRO A 18 14.63 -1.10 0.04
CA PRO A 18 14.92 -1.02 1.46
C PRO A 18 15.18 0.42 1.91
N GLY A 19 14.65 0.77 3.08
CA GLY A 19 14.96 2.02 3.80
C GLY A 19 15.44 1.71 5.21
N GLU A 20 16.13 2.68 5.83
CA GLU A 20 16.41 2.61 7.27
C GLU A 20 15.11 2.53 8.07
N SER A 21 15.07 1.71 9.11
CA SER A 21 13.93 1.58 10.01
C SER A 21 14.39 1.48 11.45
N GLU A 22 13.73 2.23 12.34
CA GLU A 22 13.85 2.10 13.79
C GLU A 22 12.76 1.18 14.39
N ILE A 23 11.78 0.75 13.58
CA ILE A 23 10.62 -0.05 14.03
C ILE A 23 10.81 -1.52 13.67
N LEU A 24 10.58 -2.41 14.64
CA LEU A 24 10.56 -3.85 14.39
C LEU A 24 9.26 -4.27 13.68
N PRO A 25 9.29 -5.28 12.80
CA PRO A 25 8.08 -5.73 12.09
C PRO A 25 6.90 -6.12 13.01
N SER A 26 7.19 -6.65 14.20
CA SER A 26 6.18 -7.02 15.21
C SER A 26 5.53 -5.82 15.91
N GLU A 27 6.11 -4.63 15.76
CA GLU A 27 5.66 -3.39 16.41
C GLU A 27 4.92 -2.46 15.43
N CYS A 28 4.82 -2.84 14.15
CA CYS A 28 4.09 -2.07 13.14
C CYS A 28 2.59 -2.00 13.43
N ASP A 29 1.99 -0.81 13.33
CA ASP A 29 0.54 -0.61 13.42
C ASP A 29 -0.14 -1.01 12.11
N LEU A 30 -1.02 -2.02 12.17
CA LEU A 30 -1.79 -2.52 11.02
C LEU A 30 -3.20 -1.91 10.94
N THR A 31 -3.57 -1.01 11.86
CA THR A 31 -4.90 -0.42 11.87
C THR A 31 -5.13 0.45 10.64
N THR A 32 -6.32 0.34 10.05
CA THR A 32 -6.68 1.10 8.84
C THR A 32 -8.18 1.41 8.80
N TYR A 33 -8.63 2.13 7.78
CA TYR A 33 -10.03 2.45 7.55
C TYR A 33 -10.52 1.83 6.24
N LEU A 34 -11.60 1.06 6.30
CA LEU A 34 -12.30 0.57 5.10
C LEU A 34 -13.18 1.69 4.50
N THR A 35 -13.82 2.45 5.37
CA THR A 35 -14.62 3.64 5.03
C THR A 35 -14.39 4.70 6.11
N PRO A 36 -14.85 5.96 5.95
CA PRO A 36 -14.71 6.98 6.99
C PRO A 36 -15.31 6.56 8.36
N GLY A 37 -16.32 5.68 8.37
CA GLY A 37 -16.99 5.20 9.58
C GLY A 37 -16.59 3.80 10.04
N ILE A 38 -15.73 3.09 9.30
CA ILE A 38 -15.39 1.69 9.59
C ILE A 38 -13.87 1.56 9.72
N ARG A 39 -13.41 1.33 10.95
CA ARG A 39 -12.01 1.04 11.28
C ARG A 39 -11.76 -0.48 11.30
N LEU A 40 -10.66 -0.92 10.73
CA LEU A 40 -10.14 -2.29 10.77
C LEU A 40 -8.89 -2.36 11.65
N THR A 41 -8.68 -3.50 12.30
CA THR A 41 -7.44 -3.78 13.04
C THR A 41 -6.31 -4.31 12.15
N ILE A 42 -6.65 -4.86 10.97
CA ILE A 42 -5.73 -5.32 9.93
C ILE A 42 -6.30 -5.00 8.54
N PRO A 43 -5.48 -4.75 7.50
CA PRO A 43 -5.96 -4.37 6.16
C PRO A 43 -6.36 -5.58 5.31
N LEU A 44 -7.32 -6.38 5.77
CA LEU A 44 -7.83 -7.58 5.09
C LEU A 44 -9.37 -7.65 5.14
N ILE A 45 -9.99 -8.16 4.08
CA ILE A 45 -11.45 -8.33 3.90
C ILE A 45 -11.72 -9.71 3.32
#